data_AF-A0A7J4QTH2-F1
#
_entry.id   AF-A0A7J4QTH2-F1
#
_cell.length_a   1.000
_cell.length_b   1.000
_cell.length_c   1.000
_cell.angle_alpha   90.00
_cell.angle_beta   90.00
_cell.angle_gamma   90.00
#
_symmetry.space_group_name_H-M   'P 1'
#
loop_
_entity.id
_entity.type
_entity.pdbx_description
1 polymer ?
#
loop_
_entity_poly.entity_id
_entity_poly.type
_entity_poly.pdbx_seq_one_letter_code
_entity_poly.pdbx_strand_id
1 'polypeptide(L)'
;MAETLEAELIGEESSTNLLAGLLIASLLISALFLVIAYSPEEKTTMNAISSDTSNEWRAFSVVAPIDTGINVYHDHFRTNETYPQWLLDELGVNKVCELTFNGTWQERYDADKADCWDNLTTSDIVYFPGTKIIGTSPDGDGGILILDDPNDGHGTAVTGSVIDANSDAVIFFVEGFSDSAVLAAANQPLVDVISTSFGAIGSIPVPGIEDATKVAVVEKNKLHTGAADNSPSPAIQDATAGPPWSIGIAGYAEEGDDQKEIMSGSYPDISADWTQYLPNHDDIDGYHETSGTSFATPRTAGIISYVLESLRHEFSDNRSGASQERGGMMVVGDNFTVSNAQIREAINLSAWYPDFGWDPTSGTMPISPILPCTQTGWGFVNLSNIEPIIAHLNQSQIFDDRPSDVEACMSANQEMRESYWGAYPSASFSSNIIFSKEYVTWRD
;
A
#
# COMPACT_ATOMS: atom_id res chain seq x y z
N MET A 1 -45.75 14.88 64.30
CA MET A 1 -44.85 16.01 64.63
C MET A 1 -43.72 15.98 63.62
N ALA A 2 -43.41 16.99 62.83
CA ALA A 2 -44.02 18.25 62.41
C ALA A 2 -43.19 18.61 61.14
N GLU A 3 -43.83 18.79 59.98
CA GLU A 3 -43.84 20.06 59.24
C GLU A 3 -42.55 20.88 59.29
N THR A 4 -41.97 21.16 58.11
CA THR A 4 -41.80 22.53 57.62
C THR A 4 -41.41 22.51 56.14
N LEU A 5 -42.22 23.18 55.32
CA LEU A 5 -41.86 23.65 53.97
C LEU A 5 -40.85 24.79 54.10
N GLU A 6 -39.81 24.80 53.26
CA GLU A 6 -39.17 26.05 52.86
C GLU A 6 -39.45 26.30 51.39
N ALA A 7 -40.10 27.42 51.13
CA ALA A 7 -40.35 27.96 49.81
C ALA A 7 -39.10 28.72 49.34
N GLU A 8 -38.64 28.41 48.13
CA GLU A 8 -37.52 29.04 47.47
C GLU A 8 -37.88 30.48 47.07
N LEU A 9 -37.16 31.46 47.61
CA LEU A 9 -37.19 32.86 47.20
C LEU A 9 -36.31 33.01 45.96
N ILE A 10 -36.90 33.19 44.78
CA ILE A 10 -36.16 33.57 43.56
C ILE A 10 -35.86 35.07 43.66
N GLY A 11 -34.58 35.41 43.83
CA GLY A 11 -34.07 36.78 43.82
C GLY A 11 -34.14 37.43 42.42
N GLU A 12 -34.42 38.73 42.40
CA GLU A 12 -34.60 39.57 41.19
C GLU A 12 -33.38 39.62 40.23
N GLU A 13 -32.21 39.12 40.61
CA GLU A 13 -30.98 39.12 39.77
C GLU A 13 -31.00 38.14 38.58
N SER A 14 -31.88 37.14 38.57
CA SER A 14 -31.93 36.14 37.49
C SER A 14 -32.58 36.66 36.20
N SER A 15 -33.51 37.62 36.32
CA SER A 15 -34.33 38.08 35.20
C SER A 15 -33.55 38.93 34.18
N THR A 16 -32.58 39.72 34.63
CA THR A 16 -31.76 40.60 33.78
C THR A 16 -30.76 39.83 32.93
N ASN A 17 -30.18 38.75 33.48
CA ASN A 17 -29.24 37.90 32.74
C ASN A 17 -29.96 37.02 31.71
N LEU A 18 -31.20 36.60 32.01
CA LEU A 18 -32.03 35.86 31.05
C LEU A 18 -32.48 36.75 29.88
N LEU A 19 -32.87 38.00 30.16
CA LEU A 19 -33.24 38.98 29.14
C LEU A 19 -32.04 39.39 28.26
N ALA A 20 -30.85 39.56 28.85
CA ALA A 20 -29.62 39.82 28.09
C ALA A 20 -29.24 38.63 27.19
N GLY A 21 -29.36 37.40 27.69
CA GLY A 21 -29.13 36.18 26.90
C GLY A 21 -30.09 36.04 25.72
N LEU A 22 -31.38 36.32 25.93
CA LEU A 22 -32.39 36.28 24.87
C LEU A 22 -32.19 37.37 23.80
N LEU A 23 -31.72 38.56 24.19
CA LEU A 23 -31.37 39.65 23.27
C LEU A 23 -30.16 39.30 22.40
N ILE A 24 -29.13 38.68 22.97
CA ILE A 24 -27.94 38.26 22.23
C ILE A 24 -28.29 37.12 21.25
N ALA A 25 -29.08 36.14 21.69
CA ALA A 25 -29.54 35.06 20.83
C ALA A 25 -30.40 35.55 19.65
N SER A 26 -31.28 36.53 19.89
CA SER A 26 -32.10 37.11 18.82
C SER A 26 -31.29 37.99 17.85
N LEU A 27 -30.25 38.69 18.32
CA LEU A 27 -29.29 39.38 17.46
C LEU A 27 -28.47 38.43 16.58
N LEU A 28 -28.06 37.27 17.11
CA LEU A 28 -27.32 36.27 16.32
C LEU A 28 -28.20 35.61 15.26
N ILE A 29 -29.45 35.29 15.59
CA ILE A 29 -30.40 34.70 14.62
C ILE A 29 -30.74 35.72 13.51
N SER A 30 -30.93 36.98 13.86
CA SER A 30 -31.20 38.03 12.86
C SER A 30 -30.00 38.34 11.96
N ALA A 31 -28.77 38.22 12.47
CA ALA A 31 -27.55 38.31 11.66
C ALA A 31 -27.44 37.14 10.65
N LEU A 32 -27.79 35.92 11.06
CA LEU A 32 -27.85 34.74 10.18
C LEU A 32 -28.89 34.92 9.05
N PHE A 33 -30.08 35.47 9.36
CA PHE A 33 -31.08 35.76 8.34
C PHE A 33 -30.64 36.86 7.36
N LEU A 34 -29.87 37.85 7.81
CA LEU A 34 -29.31 38.89 6.95
C LEU A 34 -28.23 38.35 6.01
N VAL A 35 -27.40 37.40 6.44
CA VAL A 35 -26.39 36.74 5.58
C VAL A 35 -27.08 35.87 4.51
N ILE A 36 -28.14 35.16 4.87
CA ILE A 36 -28.92 34.36 3.91
C ILE A 36 -29.69 35.25 2.92
N ALA A 37 -30.20 36.40 3.37
CA ALA A 37 -30.98 37.32 2.53
C ALA A 37 -30.12 38.22 1.62
N TYR A 38 -28.83 38.39 1.92
CA TYR A 38 -27.89 39.20 1.12
C TYR A 38 -26.85 38.38 0.33
N SER A 39 -27.00 37.05 0.29
CA SER A 39 -26.18 36.25 -0.63
C SER A 39 -26.57 36.59 -2.07
N PRO A 40 -25.65 37.11 -2.91
CA PRO A 40 -25.99 37.52 -4.27
C PRO A 40 -26.42 36.30 -5.09
N GLU A 41 -27.54 36.43 -5.82
CA GLU A 41 -28.00 35.44 -6.80
C GLU A 41 -26.90 35.22 -7.85
N GLU A 42 -26.21 34.08 -7.76
CA GLU A 42 -25.46 33.54 -8.87
C GLU A 42 -26.46 33.17 -9.97
N LYS A 43 -26.44 33.94 -11.06
CA LYS A 43 -27.18 33.60 -12.27
C LYS A 43 -26.68 32.25 -12.76
N THR A 44 -27.43 31.19 -12.47
CA THR A 44 -27.25 29.89 -13.08
C THR A 44 -27.58 30.03 -14.57
N THR A 45 -26.59 30.37 -15.38
CA THR A 45 -26.63 30.08 -16.81
C THR A 45 -26.69 28.56 -16.91
N MET A 46 -27.86 28.03 -17.25
CA MET A 46 -27.99 26.68 -17.79
C MET A 46 -27.25 26.65 -19.12
N ASN A 47 -25.93 26.50 -19.05
CA ASN A 47 -25.21 25.85 -20.11
C ASN A 47 -25.76 24.43 -20.14
N ALA A 48 -26.52 24.12 -21.19
CA ALA A 48 -26.67 22.76 -21.63
C ALA A 48 -25.27 22.15 -21.60
N ILE A 49 -25.05 21.21 -20.69
CA ILE A 49 -23.87 20.37 -20.70
C ILE A 49 -23.94 19.70 -22.06
N SER A 50 -23.19 20.26 -23.02
CA SER A 50 -22.60 19.46 -24.07
C SER A 50 -21.95 18.31 -23.32
N SER A 51 -22.45 17.10 -23.56
CA SER A 51 -21.74 15.88 -23.25
C SER A 51 -20.40 15.96 -23.96
N ASP A 52 -19.45 16.64 -23.32
CA ASP A 52 -18.06 16.47 -23.66
C ASP A 52 -17.75 15.08 -23.15
N THR A 53 -17.50 14.17 -24.08
CA THR A 53 -16.91 12.88 -23.80
C THR A 53 -15.50 13.13 -23.29
N SER A 54 -15.36 13.56 -22.04
CA SER A 54 -14.08 13.52 -21.34
C SER A 54 -13.81 12.04 -21.07
N ASN A 55 -12.94 11.44 -21.88
CA ASN A 55 -12.31 10.14 -21.63
C ASN A 55 -11.43 10.14 -20.36
N GLU A 56 -11.61 11.09 -19.45
CA GLU A 56 -10.75 11.29 -18.29
C GLU A 56 -11.23 10.37 -17.18
N TRP A 57 -10.58 9.22 -17.10
CA TRP A 57 -10.59 8.40 -15.91
C TRP A 57 -9.73 9.05 -14.83
N ARG A 58 -9.98 8.73 -13.56
CA ARG A 58 -9.24 9.31 -12.43
C ARG A 58 -7.75 8.94 -12.50
N ALA A 59 -6.92 9.70 -11.79
CA ALA A 59 -5.58 9.25 -11.43
C ALA A 59 -5.68 7.94 -10.64
N PHE A 60 -4.71 7.06 -10.82
CA PHE A 60 -4.70 5.74 -10.19
C PHE A 60 -3.25 5.26 -10.02
N SER A 61 -3.08 4.25 -9.17
CA SER A 61 -1.85 3.45 -9.07
C SER A 61 -2.20 1.97 -9.16
N VAL A 62 -1.30 1.19 -9.76
CA VAL A 62 -1.44 -0.25 -9.90
C VAL A 62 -0.43 -0.96 -8.99
N VAL A 63 -0.93 -1.76 -8.05
CA VAL A 63 -0.11 -2.58 -7.16
C VAL A 63 -0.24 -4.03 -7.59
N ALA A 64 0.89 -4.76 -7.59
CA ALA A 64 0.93 -6.18 -7.87
C ALA A 64 1.39 -6.97 -6.63
N PRO A 65 0.46 -7.38 -5.74
CA PRO A 65 0.72 -8.40 -4.75
C PRO A 65 0.96 -9.74 -5.44
N ILE A 66 1.98 -10.46 -4.99
CA ILE A 66 2.34 -11.80 -5.48
C ILE A 66 2.23 -12.78 -4.33
N ASP A 67 1.29 -13.73 -4.42
CA ASP A 67 0.94 -14.61 -3.28
C ASP A 67 0.17 -15.90 -3.67
N THR A 68 -0.41 -16.62 -2.69
CA THR A 68 -1.05 -17.95 -2.81
C THR A 68 -2.28 -18.01 -3.71
N GLY A 69 -3.01 -16.91 -3.80
CA GLY A 69 -4.33 -16.81 -4.42
C GLY A 69 -5.13 -15.68 -3.75
N ILE A 70 -6.33 -15.40 -4.26
CA ILE A 70 -7.16 -14.33 -3.72
C ILE A 70 -8.65 -14.64 -3.80
N ASN A 71 -9.37 -14.37 -2.72
CA ASN A 71 -10.82 -14.43 -2.67
C ASN A 71 -11.44 -13.19 -3.34
N VAL A 72 -11.61 -13.25 -4.66
CA VAL A 72 -12.23 -12.18 -5.47
C VAL A 72 -13.70 -11.90 -5.10
N TYR A 73 -14.34 -12.77 -4.33
CA TYR A 73 -15.74 -12.60 -3.90
C TYR A 73 -15.89 -11.76 -2.64
N HIS A 74 -14.81 -11.51 -1.91
CA HIS A 74 -14.85 -10.80 -0.65
C HIS A 74 -15.29 -9.35 -0.85
N ASP A 75 -16.19 -8.87 0.01
CA ASP A 75 -16.82 -7.56 -0.12
C ASP A 75 -15.80 -6.41 0.02
N HIS A 76 -14.68 -6.67 0.70
CA HIS A 76 -13.53 -5.76 0.81
C HIS A 76 -12.97 -5.29 -0.54
N PHE A 77 -13.04 -6.15 -1.58
CA PHE A 77 -12.49 -5.83 -2.90
C PHE A 77 -13.52 -5.27 -3.86
N ARG A 78 -14.77 -5.08 -3.42
CA ARG A 78 -15.85 -4.60 -4.27
C ARG A 78 -15.62 -3.16 -4.69
N THR A 79 -16.03 -2.87 -5.92
CA THR A 79 -16.07 -1.50 -6.44
C THR A 79 -17.27 -1.33 -7.36
N ASN A 80 -17.78 -0.10 -7.43
CA ASN A 80 -18.78 0.29 -8.43
C ASN A 80 -18.12 0.83 -9.71
N GLU A 81 -16.80 0.94 -9.72
CA GLU A 81 -16.02 1.39 -10.85
C GLU A 81 -15.93 0.30 -11.92
N THR A 82 -16.19 0.67 -13.18
CA THR A 82 -15.87 -0.18 -14.33
C THR A 82 -14.59 0.34 -14.94
N TYR A 83 -13.57 -0.53 -15.01
CA TYR A 83 -12.29 -0.13 -15.58
C TYR A 83 -12.42 0.15 -17.08
N PRO A 84 -11.84 1.25 -17.58
CA PRO A 84 -11.95 1.61 -18.98
C PRO A 84 -11.20 0.60 -19.84
N GLN A 85 -11.69 0.35 -21.06
CA GLN A 85 -11.13 -0.67 -21.95
C GLN A 85 -9.64 -0.48 -22.21
N TRP A 86 -9.16 0.77 -22.34
CA TRP A 86 -7.75 1.05 -22.57
C TRP A 86 -6.85 0.55 -21.43
N LEU A 87 -7.33 0.58 -20.17
CA LEU A 87 -6.58 0.04 -19.03
C LEU A 87 -6.46 -1.48 -19.15
N LEU A 88 -7.58 -2.14 -19.45
CA LEU A 88 -7.65 -3.59 -19.59
C LEU A 88 -6.74 -4.05 -20.74
N ASP A 89 -6.76 -3.34 -21.86
CA ASP A 89 -5.90 -3.62 -23.02
C ASP A 89 -4.41 -3.43 -22.68
N GLU A 90 -4.05 -2.37 -21.95
CA GLU A 90 -2.66 -2.11 -21.55
C GLU A 90 -2.15 -3.11 -20.49
N LEU A 91 -3.02 -3.63 -19.62
CA LEU A 91 -2.71 -4.74 -18.71
C LEU A 91 -2.79 -6.12 -19.38
N GLY A 92 -3.11 -6.18 -20.68
CA GLY A 92 -3.15 -7.42 -21.44
C GLY A 92 -4.27 -8.37 -21.03
N VAL A 93 -5.36 -7.85 -20.45
CA VAL A 93 -6.55 -8.63 -20.08
C VAL A 93 -7.08 -9.34 -21.31
N ASN A 94 -7.11 -10.67 -21.26
CA ASN A 94 -7.57 -11.52 -22.35
C ASN A 94 -8.83 -12.32 -21.97
N LYS A 95 -9.29 -12.19 -20.73
CA LYS A 95 -10.45 -12.88 -20.20
C LYS A 95 -11.21 -12.03 -19.20
N VAL A 96 -12.53 -12.15 -19.21
CA VAL A 96 -13.42 -11.49 -18.25
C VAL A 96 -14.27 -12.57 -17.59
N CYS A 97 -14.28 -12.56 -16.26
CA CYS A 97 -15.12 -13.44 -15.46
C CYS A 97 -16.20 -12.61 -14.76
N GLU A 98 -17.43 -12.72 -15.23
CA GLU A 98 -18.60 -12.09 -14.61
C GLU A 98 -18.98 -12.89 -13.35
N LEU A 99 -18.63 -12.36 -12.18
CA LEU A 99 -18.82 -13.04 -10.90
C LEU A 99 -20.25 -12.92 -10.37
N THR A 100 -20.71 -13.97 -9.70
CA THR A 100 -21.94 -13.96 -8.91
C THR A 100 -21.69 -13.30 -7.55
N PHE A 101 -22.49 -12.30 -7.20
CA PHE A 101 -22.39 -11.57 -5.92
C PHE A 101 -23.58 -11.82 -4.96
N ASN A 102 -24.39 -12.84 -5.23
CA ASN A 102 -25.51 -13.23 -4.37
C ASN A 102 -25.26 -14.62 -3.78
N GLY A 103 -25.59 -14.78 -2.50
CA GLY A 103 -25.38 -16.04 -1.77
C GLY A 103 -24.06 -16.06 -1.00
N THR A 104 -23.81 -17.20 -0.37
CA THR A 104 -22.59 -17.54 0.37
C THR A 104 -21.40 -17.70 -0.57
N TRP A 105 -20.18 -17.71 -0.02
CA TRP A 105 -18.94 -17.95 -0.79
C TRP A 105 -19.05 -19.19 -1.69
N GLN A 106 -19.48 -20.33 -1.14
CA GLN A 106 -19.61 -21.59 -1.89
C GLN A 106 -20.66 -21.49 -3.00
N GLU A 107 -21.80 -20.84 -2.76
CA GLU A 107 -22.84 -20.65 -3.77
C GLU A 107 -22.37 -19.77 -4.93
N ARG A 108 -21.57 -18.73 -4.65
CA ARG A 108 -20.96 -17.86 -5.66
C ARG A 108 -19.94 -18.63 -6.49
N TYR A 109 -19.01 -19.34 -5.83
CA TYR A 109 -18.03 -20.20 -6.50
C TYR A 109 -18.70 -21.26 -7.39
N ASP A 110 -19.70 -21.99 -6.88
CA ASP A 110 -20.39 -23.05 -7.62
C ASP A 110 -21.14 -22.49 -8.85
N ALA A 111 -21.68 -21.27 -8.75
CA ALA A 111 -22.38 -20.61 -9.84
C ALA A 111 -21.42 -20.22 -10.99
N ASP A 112 -20.22 -19.76 -10.66
CA ASP A 112 -19.27 -19.24 -11.65
C ASP A 112 -18.28 -20.31 -12.15
N LYS A 113 -18.24 -21.48 -11.50
CA LYS A 113 -17.27 -22.53 -11.75
C LYS A 113 -17.14 -22.93 -13.21
N ALA A 114 -18.26 -23.25 -13.86
CA ALA A 114 -18.24 -23.78 -15.22
C ALA A 114 -17.88 -22.72 -16.27
N ASP A 115 -18.21 -21.45 -16.02
CA ASP A 115 -18.05 -20.37 -16.99
C ASP A 115 -16.71 -19.62 -16.81
N CYS A 116 -16.24 -19.47 -15.57
CA CYS A 116 -14.97 -18.84 -15.24
C CYS A 116 -13.87 -19.86 -14.86
N TRP A 117 -13.98 -20.46 -13.66
CA TRP A 117 -12.87 -21.11 -12.98
C TRP A 117 -12.33 -22.35 -13.69
N ASP A 118 -13.22 -23.23 -14.19
CA ASP A 118 -12.84 -24.48 -14.88
C ASP A 118 -12.15 -24.25 -16.24
N ASN A 119 -12.18 -23.01 -16.75
CA ASN A 119 -11.66 -22.67 -18.07
C ASN A 119 -10.36 -21.88 -18.02
N LEU A 120 -9.87 -21.47 -16.85
CA LEU A 120 -8.66 -20.65 -16.71
C LEU A 120 -7.39 -21.40 -17.13
N THR A 121 -6.43 -20.68 -17.70
CA THR A 121 -5.11 -21.19 -18.05
C THR A 121 -4.01 -20.28 -17.51
N THR A 122 -2.76 -20.76 -17.47
CA THR A 122 -1.62 -19.96 -16.98
C THR A 122 -1.25 -18.77 -17.87
N SER A 123 -1.81 -18.68 -19.07
CA SER A 123 -1.68 -17.51 -19.95
C SER A 123 -2.79 -16.48 -19.79
N ASP A 124 -3.79 -16.75 -18.94
CA ASP A 124 -4.93 -15.86 -18.77
C ASP A 124 -4.56 -14.68 -17.84
N ILE A 125 -4.98 -13.49 -18.26
CA ILE A 125 -5.03 -12.29 -17.42
C ILE A 125 -6.51 -11.92 -17.36
N VAL A 126 -7.07 -12.07 -16.16
CA VAL A 126 -8.52 -12.11 -15.93
C VAL A 126 -8.96 -10.84 -15.24
N TYR A 127 -9.92 -10.14 -15.82
CA TYR A 127 -10.64 -9.06 -15.14
C TYR A 127 -11.91 -9.61 -14.48
N PHE A 128 -12.17 -9.18 -13.25
CA PHE A 128 -13.36 -9.52 -12.48
C PHE A 128 -14.22 -8.26 -12.26
N PRO A 129 -15.19 -7.97 -13.16
CA PRO A 129 -16.02 -6.77 -13.06
C PRO A 129 -16.73 -6.63 -11.72
N GLY A 130 -16.78 -5.40 -11.21
CA GLY A 130 -17.30 -5.09 -9.88
C GLY A 130 -16.33 -5.36 -8.72
N THR A 131 -15.09 -5.75 -9.03
CA THR A 131 -13.99 -5.83 -8.06
C THR A 131 -12.82 -4.95 -8.50
N LYS A 132 -11.87 -4.70 -7.60
CA LYS A 132 -10.63 -3.97 -7.88
C LYS A 132 -9.53 -4.85 -8.51
N ILE A 133 -9.86 -6.09 -8.86
CA ILE A 133 -8.88 -7.14 -9.13
C ILE A 133 -8.81 -7.47 -10.62
N ILE A 134 -7.57 -7.50 -11.11
CA ILE A 134 -7.14 -8.19 -12.32
C ILE A 134 -6.15 -9.26 -11.88
N GLY A 135 -6.39 -10.52 -12.22
CA GLY A 135 -5.61 -11.65 -11.72
C GLY A 135 -4.90 -12.43 -12.82
N THR A 136 -3.77 -13.05 -12.48
CA THR A 136 -3.07 -14.02 -13.33
C THR A 136 -2.36 -15.09 -12.49
N SER A 137 -2.11 -16.26 -13.07
CA SER A 137 -1.43 -17.39 -12.40
C SER A 137 -0.40 -18.01 -13.36
N PRO A 138 0.77 -17.37 -13.52
CA PRO A 138 1.76 -17.80 -14.50
C PRO A 138 2.38 -19.17 -14.17
N ASP A 139 2.44 -19.52 -12.88
CA ASP A 139 3.02 -20.78 -12.42
C ASP A 139 2.05 -21.96 -12.67
N GLY A 140 0.75 -21.75 -12.44
CA GLY A 140 -0.26 -22.80 -12.61
C GLY A 140 -0.23 -23.90 -11.56
N ASP A 141 0.48 -23.67 -10.46
CA ASP A 141 0.70 -24.65 -9.40
C ASP A 141 -0.41 -24.64 -8.33
N GLY A 142 -1.29 -23.65 -8.38
CA GLY A 142 -2.49 -23.55 -7.55
C GLY A 142 -3.61 -24.46 -8.05
N GLY A 143 -4.43 -24.97 -7.12
CA GLY A 143 -5.53 -25.86 -7.46
C GLY A 143 -6.54 -25.23 -8.41
N ILE A 144 -7.04 -24.04 -8.06
CA ILE A 144 -7.94 -23.23 -8.89
C ILE A 144 -7.21 -21.93 -9.18
N LEU A 145 -6.82 -21.70 -10.44
CA LEU A 145 -5.98 -20.56 -10.81
C LEU A 145 -6.60 -19.23 -10.32
N ILE A 146 -5.77 -18.39 -9.72
CA ILE A 146 -6.05 -17.07 -9.11
C ILE A 146 -6.85 -17.16 -7.81
N LEU A 147 -7.84 -18.05 -7.72
CA LEU A 147 -8.70 -18.14 -6.54
C LEU A 147 -7.96 -18.77 -5.37
N ASP A 148 -8.10 -18.18 -4.19
CA ASP A 148 -7.40 -18.64 -2.98
C ASP A 148 -7.69 -20.11 -2.64
N ASP A 149 -6.70 -20.82 -2.10
CA ASP A 149 -6.89 -22.18 -1.59
C ASP A 149 -7.75 -22.09 -0.32
N PRO A 150 -8.82 -22.88 -0.16
CA PRO A 150 -9.57 -22.95 1.10
C PRO A 150 -8.71 -23.23 2.34
N ASN A 151 -7.51 -23.80 2.17
CA ASN A 151 -6.56 -24.11 3.25
C ASN A 151 -5.44 -23.07 3.42
N ASP A 152 -5.33 -22.09 2.52
CA ASP A 152 -4.31 -21.04 2.56
C ASP A 152 -4.93 -19.71 2.10
N GLY A 153 -5.17 -18.81 3.05
CA GLY A 153 -5.86 -17.53 2.84
C GLY A 153 -4.93 -16.32 2.76
N HIS A 154 -3.64 -16.57 2.60
CA HIS A 154 -2.61 -15.57 2.80
C HIS A 154 -2.71 -14.42 1.79
N GLY A 155 -2.89 -14.72 0.51
CA GLY A 155 -2.98 -13.70 -0.54
C GLY A 155 -4.22 -12.81 -0.46
N THR A 156 -5.34 -13.32 0.09
CA THR A 156 -6.52 -12.49 0.43
C THR A 156 -6.17 -11.43 1.48
N ALA A 157 -5.54 -11.82 2.60
CA ALA A 157 -5.16 -10.88 3.65
C ALA A 157 -4.09 -9.88 3.15
N VAL A 158 -3.07 -10.37 2.44
CA VAL A 158 -2.00 -9.53 1.84
C VAL A 158 -2.57 -8.46 0.93
N THR A 159 -3.51 -8.83 0.05
CA THR A 159 -4.15 -7.85 -0.85
C THR A 159 -5.06 -6.90 -0.09
N GLY A 160 -5.75 -7.39 0.95
CA GLY A 160 -6.53 -6.54 1.87
C GLY A 160 -5.70 -5.43 2.50
N SER A 161 -4.46 -5.74 2.90
CA SER A 161 -3.54 -4.79 3.51
C SER A 161 -3.14 -3.65 2.55
N VAL A 162 -2.99 -3.94 1.25
CA VAL A 162 -2.79 -2.91 0.21
C VAL A 162 -4.01 -1.98 0.17
N ILE A 163 -5.20 -2.56 0.08
CA ILE A 163 -6.47 -1.82 -0.06
C ILE A 163 -6.78 -0.99 1.19
N ASP A 164 -6.42 -1.46 2.38
CA ASP A 164 -6.61 -0.68 3.60
C ASP A 164 -5.74 0.58 3.63
N ALA A 165 -4.63 0.62 2.88
CA ALA A 165 -3.75 1.78 2.79
C ALA A 165 -4.09 2.67 1.59
N ASN A 166 -4.52 2.07 0.49
CA ASN A 166 -5.11 2.79 -0.64
C ASN A 166 -6.36 2.07 -1.15
N SER A 167 -7.53 2.58 -0.74
CA SER A 167 -8.81 2.00 -1.14
C SER A 167 -9.07 2.11 -2.64
N ASP A 168 -8.39 3.00 -3.35
CA ASP A 168 -8.61 3.26 -4.78
C ASP A 168 -7.54 2.62 -5.69
N ALA A 169 -6.60 1.86 -5.12
CA ALA A 169 -5.62 1.11 -5.88
C ALA A 169 -6.28 0.12 -6.86
N VAL A 170 -5.69 0.01 -8.05
CA VAL A 170 -5.95 -1.08 -8.99
C VAL A 170 -5.05 -2.25 -8.63
N ILE A 171 -5.62 -3.45 -8.46
CA ILE A 171 -4.84 -4.63 -8.08
C ILE A 171 -4.57 -5.49 -9.32
N PHE A 172 -3.29 -5.67 -9.65
CA PHE A 172 -2.83 -6.69 -10.58
C PHE A 172 -2.28 -7.88 -9.78
N PHE A 173 -3.18 -8.73 -9.29
CA PHE A 173 -2.81 -9.87 -8.46
C PHE A 173 -2.09 -10.94 -9.28
N VAL A 174 -0.99 -11.47 -8.75
CA VAL A 174 -0.25 -12.57 -9.36
C VAL A 174 -0.20 -13.74 -8.39
N GLU A 175 -0.80 -14.86 -8.75
CA GLU A 175 -0.67 -16.09 -8.00
C GLU A 175 0.70 -16.73 -8.27
N GLY A 176 1.46 -17.02 -7.21
CA GLY A 176 2.72 -17.75 -7.29
C GLY A 176 3.79 -17.26 -6.30
N PHE A 177 4.92 -17.96 -6.32
CA PHE A 177 6.08 -17.66 -5.46
C PHE A 177 7.40 -17.68 -6.25
N SER A 178 7.32 -17.74 -7.58
CA SER A 178 8.46 -17.97 -8.46
C SER A 178 9.04 -16.66 -9.03
N ASP A 179 10.20 -16.79 -9.66
CA ASP A 179 10.77 -15.76 -10.51
C ASP A 179 9.83 -15.42 -11.69
N SER A 180 9.08 -16.41 -12.20
CA SER A 180 8.11 -16.24 -13.27
C SER A 180 6.91 -15.40 -12.83
N ALA A 181 6.43 -15.56 -11.58
CA ALA A 181 5.40 -14.71 -10.99
C ALA A 181 5.88 -13.25 -10.86
N VAL A 182 7.10 -13.04 -10.32
CA VAL A 182 7.70 -11.71 -10.23
C VAL A 182 7.89 -11.10 -11.62
N LEU A 183 8.36 -11.86 -12.60
CA LEU A 183 8.53 -11.40 -13.98
C LEU A 183 7.19 -11.09 -14.67
N ALA A 184 6.11 -11.80 -14.35
CA ALA A 184 4.78 -11.48 -14.86
C ALA A 184 4.36 -10.08 -14.41
N ALA A 185 4.49 -9.76 -13.12
CA ALA A 185 4.25 -8.41 -12.59
C ALA A 185 5.25 -7.39 -13.15
N ALA A 186 6.54 -7.72 -13.23
CA ALA A 186 7.60 -6.84 -13.72
C ALA A 186 7.40 -6.43 -15.18
N ASN A 187 6.83 -7.30 -16.03
CA ASN A 187 6.60 -7.00 -17.43
C ASN A 187 5.29 -6.25 -17.72
N GLN A 188 4.39 -6.10 -16.75
CA GLN A 188 3.17 -5.30 -16.94
C GLN A 188 3.49 -3.80 -17.06
N PRO A 189 3.06 -3.10 -18.12
CA PRO A 189 3.48 -1.72 -18.34
C PRO A 189 2.99 -0.74 -17.27
N LEU A 190 1.83 -1.03 -16.67
CA LEU A 190 1.12 -0.12 -15.76
C LEU A 190 1.37 -0.39 -14.27
N VAL A 191 2.00 -1.50 -13.91
CA VAL A 191 2.32 -1.82 -12.50
C VAL A 191 3.37 -0.85 -11.96
N ASP A 192 3.06 -0.22 -10.81
CA ASP A 192 3.94 0.69 -10.09
C ASP A 192 4.80 -0.02 -9.05
N VAL A 193 4.12 -0.79 -8.20
CA VAL A 193 4.70 -1.41 -7.00
C VAL A 193 4.43 -2.90 -7.06
N ILE A 194 5.49 -3.69 -6.91
CA ILE A 194 5.41 -5.14 -6.76
C ILE A 194 5.66 -5.47 -5.30
N SER A 195 4.80 -6.31 -4.71
CA SER A 195 4.92 -6.71 -3.31
C SER A 195 5.03 -8.22 -3.19
N THR A 196 6.13 -8.70 -2.60
CA THR A 196 6.33 -10.13 -2.30
C THR A 196 6.28 -10.36 -0.80
N SER A 197 5.20 -10.99 -0.34
CA SER A 197 4.93 -11.27 1.08
C SER A 197 5.34 -12.68 1.50
N PHE A 198 6.35 -13.23 0.84
CA PHE A 198 6.86 -14.57 1.04
C PHE A 198 8.38 -14.57 1.10
N GLY A 199 8.95 -15.63 1.66
CA GLY A 199 10.40 -15.78 1.79
C GLY A 199 10.75 -17.12 2.44
N ALA A 200 12.00 -17.53 2.33
CA ALA A 200 12.45 -18.76 2.95
C ALA A 200 12.77 -18.52 4.44
N ILE A 201 12.18 -19.34 5.31
CA ILE A 201 12.36 -19.26 6.77
C ILE A 201 13.85 -19.18 7.13
N GLY A 202 14.19 -18.23 8.00
CA GLY A 202 15.56 -17.98 8.43
C GLY A 202 16.36 -17.12 7.45
N SER A 203 15.70 -16.48 6.48
CA SER A 203 16.33 -15.75 5.37
C SER A 203 17.32 -16.63 4.63
N ILE A 204 16.89 -17.86 4.30
CA ILE A 204 17.70 -18.74 3.45
C ILE A 204 17.70 -18.14 2.04
N PRO A 205 18.86 -17.83 1.46
CA PRO A 205 18.91 -17.22 0.15
C PRO A 205 18.53 -18.28 -0.91
N VAL A 206 17.31 -18.19 -1.43
CA VAL A 206 16.85 -19.05 -2.54
C VAL A 206 17.04 -18.27 -3.84
N PRO A 207 17.87 -18.77 -4.80
CA PRO A 207 18.12 -18.06 -6.06
C PRO A 207 16.88 -17.93 -6.94
N GLY A 208 16.82 -16.87 -7.74
CA GLY A 208 15.86 -16.61 -8.80
C GLY A 208 14.98 -15.38 -8.54
N ILE A 209 14.47 -15.22 -7.31
CA ILE A 209 13.59 -14.10 -6.95
C ILE A 209 14.35 -12.77 -6.98
N GLU A 210 15.60 -12.76 -6.54
CA GLU A 210 16.47 -11.59 -6.61
C GLU A 210 16.69 -11.14 -8.06
N ASP A 211 16.86 -12.08 -9.00
CA ASP A 211 17.06 -11.75 -10.42
C ASP A 211 15.80 -11.14 -11.03
N ALA A 212 14.62 -11.69 -10.71
CA ALA A 212 13.35 -11.17 -11.21
C ALA A 212 13.03 -9.79 -10.62
N THR A 213 13.28 -9.58 -9.32
CA THR A 213 13.11 -8.27 -8.68
C THR A 213 14.11 -7.24 -9.21
N LYS A 214 15.31 -7.67 -9.59
CA LYS A 214 16.29 -6.80 -10.26
C LYS A 214 15.77 -6.30 -11.60
N VAL A 215 15.16 -7.17 -12.40
CA VAL A 215 14.50 -6.77 -13.66
C VAL A 215 13.42 -5.74 -13.37
N ALA A 216 12.55 -6.00 -12.38
CA ALA A 216 11.48 -5.06 -12.02
C ALA A 216 12.00 -3.67 -11.65
N VAL A 217 13.00 -3.59 -10.78
CA VAL A 217 13.46 -2.30 -10.25
C VAL A 217 14.48 -1.64 -11.18
N VAL A 218 15.50 -2.36 -11.60
CA VAL A 218 16.65 -1.77 -12.32
C VAL A 218 16.37 -1.61 -13.82
N GLU A 219 15.64 -2.56 -14.42
CA GLU A 219 15.35 -2.50 -15.85
C GLU A 219 13.99 -1.86 -16.17
N LYS A 220 13.00 -2.06 -15.29
CA LYS A 220 11.63 -1.55 -15.48
C LYS A 220 11.31 -0.35 -14.60
N ASN A 221 12.24 0.12 -13.76
CA ASN A 221 12.13 1.31 -12.90
C ASN A 221 10.98 1.26 -11.88
N LYS A 222 10.40 0.08 -11.62
CA LYS A 222 9.29 -0.10 -10.67
C LYS A 222 9.78 -0.17 -9.24
N LEU A 223 8.88 0.05 -8.29
CA LEU A 223 9.17 -0.18 -6.87
C LEU A 223 8.93 -1.64 -6.51
N HIS A 224 9.75 -2.17 -5.61
CA HIS A 224 9.58 -3.51 -5.06
C HIS A 224 9.66 -3.45 -3.53
N THR A 225 8.64 -3.97 -2.86
CA THR A 225 8.59 -4.16 -1.40
C THR A 225 8.69 -5.65 -1.10
N GLY A 226 9.71 -6.06 -0.34
CA GLY A 226 9.96 -7.45 0.01
C GLY A 226 9.89 -7.67 1.52
N ALA A 227 9.19 -8.72 1.95
CA ALA A 227 9.05 -9.08 3.35
C ALA A 227 10.36 -9.63 3.92
N ALA A 228 10.85 -9.03 5.01
CA ALA A 228 11.89 -9.66 5.81
C ALA A 228 11.34 -10.92 6.50
N ASP A 229 12.22 -11.80 6.95
CA ASP A 229 11.80 -13.06 7.57
C ASP A 229 10.99 -12.85 8.86
N ASN A 230 10.06 -13.76 9.13
CA ASN A 230 9.32 -13.86 10.40
C ASN A 230 10.17 -14.57 11.48
N SER A 231 11.46 -14.23 11.51
CA SER A 231 12.39 -14.51 12.59
C SER A 231 13.37 -13.34 12.71
N PRO A 232 14.15 -13.21 13.80
CA PRO A 232 15.13 -12.13 13.93
C PRO A 232 16.33 -12.22 12.96
N SER A 233 16.29 -13.12 11.98
CA SER A 233 17.30 -13.25 10.93
C SER A 233 17.56 -11.93 10.20
N PRO A 234 18.82 -11.66 9.80
CA PRO A 234 19.13 -10.48 8.99
C PRO A 234 18.48 -10.55 7.62
N ALA A 235 17.75 -9.50 7.24
CA ALA A 235 17.13 -9.35 5.93
C ALA A 235 18.14 -9.30 4.78
N ILE A 236 19.41 -8.96 5.07
CA ILE A 236 20.50 -8.79 4.07
C ILE A 236 20.59 -9.97 3.09
N GLN A 237 20.37 -11.19 3.57
CA GLN A 237 20.48 -12.44 2.81
C GLN A 237 19.12 -12.99 2.35
N ASP A 238 18.02 -12.35 2.71
CA ASP A 238 16.68 -12.72 2.25
C ASP A 238 16.53 -12.39 0.76
N ALA A 239 16.01 -13.31 -0.06
CA ALA A 239 15.94 -13.11 -1.51
C ALA A 239 14.91 -12.05 -1.95
N THR A 240 14.00 -11.64 -1.07
CA THR A 240 12.98 -10.64 -1.37
C THR A 240 13.35 -9.27 -0.77
N ALA A 241 13.68 -9.24 0.51
CA ALA A 241 13.99 -8.02 1.26
C ALA A 241 15.47 -7.62 1.15
N GLY A 242 16.36 -8.59 1.00
CA GLY A 242 17.80 -8.39 1.01
C GLY A 242 18.41 -7.73 -0.23
N PRO A 243 17.91 -7.94 -1.47
CA PRO A 243 18.55 -7.36 -2.65
C PRO A 243 18.56 -5.83 -2.60
N PRO A 244 19.69 -5.16 -2.93
CA PRO A 244 19.86 -3.72 -2.71
C PRO A 244 18.89 -2.81 -3.49
N TRP A 245 18.25 -3.34 -4.53
CA TRP A 245 17.22 -2.67 -5.30
C TRP A 245 15.81 -2.77 -4.66
N SER A 246 15.59 -3.74 -3.78
CA SER A 246 14.32 -3.89 -3.04
C SER A 246 14.24 -2.92 -1.86
N ILE A 247 13.01 -2.59 -1.45
CA ILE A 247 12.72 -2.01 -0.14
C ILE A 247 12.38 -3.17 0.80
N GLY A 248 13.30 -3.52 1.68
CA GLY A 248 13.13 -4.61 2.65
C GLY A 248 12.30 -4.16 3.85
N ILE A 249 11.20 -4.85 4.13
CA ILE A 249 10.22 -4.45 5.14
C ILE A 249 10.23 -5.42 6.31
N ALA A 250 10.52 -4.90 7.51
CA ALA A 250 10.28 -5.61 8.76
C ALA A 250 8.93 -5.21 9.39
N GLY A 251 8.58 -5.90 10.45
CA GLY A 251 7.41 -5.69 11.26
C GLY A 251 7.65 -4.81 12.46
N TYR A 252 6.62 -4.06 12.80
CA TYR A 252 6.55 -3.22 13.96
C TYR A 252 5.14 -3.28 14.54
N ALA A 253 5.05 -3.33 15.87
CA ALA A 253 3.77 -3.38 16.56
C ALA A 253 3.18 -1.96 16.62
N GLU A 254 2.23 -1.65 15.71
CA GLU A 254 1.38 -0.48 15.87
C GLU A 254 0.38 -0.70 17.01
N GLU A 255 -0.05 0.40 17.64
CA GLU A 255 -1.12 0.43 18.63
C GLU A 255 -0.93 -0.54 19.81
N GLY A 256 -0.19 -0.07 20.81
CA GLY A 256 -0.02 -0.79 22.07
C GLY A 256 1.33 -0.47 22.67
N ASP A 257 2.34 -1.24 22.27
CA ASP A 257 3.69 -1.13 22.79
C ASP A 257 4.64 -0.29 21.93
N ASP A 258 4.25 0.06 20.70
CA ASP A 258 5.02 0.91 19.78
C ASP A 258 6.51 0.52 19.73
N GLN A 259 6.77 -0.74 19.41
CA GLN A 259 8.10 -1.35 19.47
C GLN A 259 8.35 -2.33 18.32
N LYS A 260 9.61 -2.76 18.17
CA LYS A 260 9.99 -3.82 17.22
C LYS A 260 9.40 -5.17 17.64
N GLU A 261 8.80 -5.87 16.70
CA GLU A 261 8.36 -7.25 16.89
C GLU A 261 9.55 -8.22 17.05
N ILE A 262 9.52 -9.05 18.11
CA ILE A 262 10.65 -9.97 18.42
C ILE A 262 10.90 -10.95 17.28
N MET A 263 9.80 -11.39 16.64
CA MET A 263 9.83 -12.35 15.55
C MET A 263 10.04 -11.70 14.19
N SER A 264 10.40 -10.42 14.13
CA SER A 264 10.64 -9.75 12.86
C SER A 264 12.13 -9.64 12.50
N GLY A 265 12.41 -9.76 11.20
CA GLY A 265 13.73 -9.60 10.59
C GLY A 265 14.51 -8.39 11.07
N SER A 266 15.83 -8.49 11.02
CA SER A 266 16.77 -7.41 11.36
C SER A 266 17.41 -6.82 10.11
N TYR A 267 18.00 -5.63 10.23
CA TYR A 267 18.59 -4.90 9.10
C TYR A 267 17.65 -4.66 7.89
N PRO A 268 16.36 -4.30 8.10
CA PRO A 268 15.49 -3.92 6.99
C PRO A 268 15.85 -2.54 6.43
N ASP A 269 15.18 -2.10 5.36
CA ASP A 269 15.16 -0.69 4.97
C ASP A 269 14.24 0.12 5.89
N ILE A 270 13.05 -0.40 6.20
CA ILE A 270 12.07 0.21 7.11
C ILE A 270 11.29 -0.88 7.86
N SER A 271 10.54 -0.48 8.87
CA SER A 271 9.49 -1.32 9.46
C SER A 271 8.10 -0.73 9.22
N ALA A 272 7.09 -1.61 9.14
CA ALA A 272 5.69 -1.24 8.95
C ALA A 272 4.77 -2.14 9.80
N ASP A 273 3.47 -1.81 9.80
CA ASP A 273 2.45 -2.45 10.63
C ASP A 273 2.42 -3.97 10.51
N TRP A 274 2.78 -4.65 11.59
CA TRP A 274 2.90 -6.10 11.62
C TRP A 274 1.57 -6.81 11.84
N THR A 275 0.67 -6.26 12.66
CA THR A 275 -0.59 -6.90 13.06
C THR A 275 -1.77 -6.11 12.56
N GLN A 276 -2.57 -6.72 11.70
CA GLN A 276 -3.70 -6.05 11.05
C GLN A 276 -4.96 -6.91 11.13
N TYR A 277 -6.12 -6.27 11.02
CA TYR A 277 -7.43 -6.93 10.92
C TYR A 277 -7.85 -7.01 9.45
N LEU A 278 -7.66 -8.18 8.83
CA LEU A 278 -7.65 -8.36 7.38
C LEU A 278 -8.75 -9.35 6.91
N PRO A 279 -9.20 -9.24 5.65
CA PRO A 279 -10.30 -10.04 5.13
C PRO A 279 -9.99 -11.55 5.13
N ASN A 280 -11.02 -12.36 5.36
CA ASN A 280 -10.96 -13.82 5.30
C ASN A 280 -11.04 -14.33 3.85
N HIS A 281 -10.43 -15.49 3.60
CA HIS A 281 -10.43 -16.12 2.28
C HIS A 281 -11.64 -17.04 2.03
N ASP A 282 -12.28 -17.54 3.09
CA ASP A 282 -13.30 -18.59 3.03
C ASP A 282 -14.75 -18.10 3.28
N ASP A 283 -14.94 -16.79 3.39
CA ASP A 283 -16.26 -16.15 3.48
C ASP A 283 -16.34 -14.91 2.55
N ILE A 284 -17.35 -14.06 2.72
CA ILE A 284 -17.58 -12.89 1.85
C ILE A 284 -17.41 -11.56 2.57
N ASP A 285 -17.35 -11.55 3.90
CA ASP A 285 -17.43 -10.34 4.72
C ASP A 285 -16.73 -10.44 6.08
N GLY A 286 -16.12 -11.58 6.39
CA GLY A 286 -15.43 -11.86 7.62
C GLY A 286 -13.97 -11.38 7.59
N TYR A 287 -13.44 -11.16 8.78
CA TYR A 287 -12.09 -10.66 8.98
C TYR A 287 -11.45 -11.36 10.17
N HIS A 288 -10.12 -11.44 10.16
CA HIS A 288 -9.33 -12.00 11.23
C HIS A 288 -8.13 -11.11 11.54
N GLU A 289 -7.66 -11.17 12.78
CA GLU A 289 -6.39 -10.57 13.16
C GLU A 289 -5.26 -11.51 12.69
N THR A 290 -4.28 -10.94 12.00
CA THR A 290 -3.13 -11.68 11.52
C THR A 290 -1.87 -10.83 11.62
N SER A 291 -0.73 -11.50 11.71
CA SER A 291 0.54 -10.91 12.14
C SER A 291 1.70 -11.43 11.31
N GLY A 292 2.57 -10.54 10.83
CA GLY A 292 3.74 -10.92 10.05
C GLY A 292 4.30 -9.79 9.16
N THR A 293 5.56 -9.90 8.76
CA THR A 293 6.16 -9.02 7.75
C THR A 293 5.40 -9.11 6.42
N SER A 294 4.77 -10.25 6.19
CA SER A 294 3.86 -10.52 5.08
C SER A 294 2.69 -9.52 4.99
N PHE A 295 2.31 -8.86 6.09
CA PHE A 295 1.26 -7.82 6.11
C PHE A 295 1.84 -6.41 6.20
N ALA A 296 2.99 -6.22 6.85
CA ALA A 296 3.72 -4.95 6.84
C ALA A 296 4.16 -4.52 5.42
N THR A 297 4.57 -5.50 4.61
CA THR A 297 5.04 -5.31 3.24
C THR A 297 3.97 -4.75 2.29
N PRO A 298 2.79 -5.39 2.13
CA PRO A 298 1.73 -4.90 1.26
C PRO A 298 1.11 -3.60 1.79
N ARG A 299 1.04 -3.40 3.11
CA ARG A 299 0.65 -2.12 3.70
C ARG A 299 1.51 -0.98 3.17
N THR A 300 2.82 -1.19 3.14
CA THR A 300 3.79 -0.23 2.59
C THR A 300 3.57 -0.02 1.09
N ALA A 301 3.32 -1.09 0.32
CA ALA A 301 2.99 -0.96 -1.10
C ALA A 301 1.72 -0.12 -1.32
N GLY A 302 0.70 -0.28 -0.47
CA GLY A 302 -0.50 0.54 -0.46
C GLY A 302 -0.20 2.02 -0.17
N ILE A 303 0.62 2.33 0.85
CA ILE A 303 1.07 3.70 1.16
C ILE A 303 1.75 4.35 -0.05
N ILE A 304 2.68 3.63 -0.69
CA ILE A 304 3.36 4.10 -1.89
C ILE A 304 2.36 4.38 -3.01
N SER A 305 1.41 3.47 -3.22
CA SER A 305 0.39 3.63 -4.27
C SER A 305 -0.49 4.84 -4.04
N TYR A 306 -0.84 5.16 -2.78
CA TYR A 306 -1.59 6.35 -2.42
C TYR A 306 -0.81 7.62 -2.76
N VAL A 307 0.49 7.66 -2.41
CA VAL A 307 1.37 8.78 -2.72
C VAL A 307 1.43 9.01 -4.24
N LEU A 308 1.62 7.94 -5.01
CA LEU A 308 1.68 8.03 -6.48
C LEU A 308 0.35 8.50 -7.08
N GLU A 309 -0.78 7.95 -6.62
CA GLU A 309 -2.11 8.36 -7.06
C GLU A 309 -2.39 9.83 -6.75
N SER A 310 -2.02 10.30 -5.55
CA SER A 310 -2.22 11.69 -5.13
C SER A 310 -1.40 12.67 -5.97
N LEU A 311 -0.13 12.37 -6.21
CA LEU A 311 0.73 13.18 -7.07
C LEU A 311 0.26 13.18 -8.53
N ARG A 312 -0.22 12.04 -9.03
CA ARG A 312 -0.81 11.94 -10.37
C ARG A 312 -2.06 12.79 -10.50
N HIS A 313 -2.90 12.78 -9.48
CA HIS A 313 -4.08 13.65 -9.41
C HIS A 313 -3.69 15.13 -9.42
N GLU A 314 -2.75 15.52 -8.55
CA GLU A 314 -2.28 16.91 -8.41
C GLU A 314 -1.68 17.45 -9.71
N PHE A 315 -0.89 16.63 -10.41
CA PHE A 315 -0.12 17.05 -11.59
C PHE A 315 -0.71 16.55 -12.92
N SER A 316 -1.97 16.11 -12.94
CA SER A 316 -2.70 15.70 -14.15
C SER A 316 -2.04 14.57 -14.96
N ASP A 317 -1.41 13.62 -14.28
CA ASP A 317 -0.87 12.40 -14.90
C ASP A 317 -1.92 11.29 -14.86
N ASN A 318 -2.49 10.95 -16.01
CA ASN A 318 -3.59 9.98 -16.14
C ASN A 318 -3.12 8.56 -16.49
N ARG A 319 -1.85 8.23 -16.25
CA ARG A 319 -1.26 6.91 -16.51
C ARG A 319 -0.48 6.42 -15.28
N SER A 320 -0.16 5.13 -15.28
CA SER A 320 0.64 4.49 -14.23
C SER A 320 1.84 3.72 -14.80
N GLY A 321 2.64 3.16 -13.91
CA GLY A 321 3.87 2.44 -14.22
C GLY A 321 5.05 3.37 -14.55
N ALA A 322 6.22 2.76 -14.70
CA ALA A 322 7.48 3.42 -15.03
C ALA A 322 8.02 2.95 -16.40
N SER A 323 7.13 2.88 -17.39
CA SER A 323 7.46 2.38 -18.72
C SER A 323 8.59 3.18 -19.38
N GLN A 324 9.24 2.59 -20.38
CA GLN A 324 10.28 3.27 -21.16
C GLN A 324 9.74 4.55 -21.84
N GLU A 325 8.47 4.56 -22.22
CA GLU A 325 7.80 5.73 -22.80
C GLU A 325 7.66 6.88 -21.80
N ARG A 326 7.57 6.56 -20.50
CA ARG A 326 7.57 7.50 -19.38
C ARG A 326 8.99 7.85 -18.90
N GLY A 327 10.03 7.43 -19.64
CA GLY A 327 11.42 7.68 -19.29
C GLY A 327 11.88 6.98 -18.00
N GLY A 328 11.14 5.96 -17.53
CA GLY A 328 11.39 5.33 -16.23
C GLY A 328 10.88 6.12 -15.03
N MET A 329 10.09 7.19 -15.24
CA MET A 329 9.51 7.97 -14.14
C MET A 329 8.19 7.36 -13.68
N MET A 330 7.98 7.36 -12.36
CA MET A 330 6.76 6.87 -11.72
C MET A 330 5.60 7.85 -11.95
N VAL A 331 5.86 9.16 -11.86
CA VAL A 331 4.89 10.23 -12.15
C VAL A 331 5.42 11.11 -13.27
N VAL A 332 4.59 11.42 -14.25
CA VAL A 332 4.88 12.33 -15.37
C VAL A 332 3.68 13.24 -15.60
N GLY A 333 3.67 14.36 -14.88
CA GLY A 333 2.60 15.36 -14.94
C GLY A 333 3.09 16.71 -15.47
N ASP A 334 2.28 17.75 -15.27
CA ASP A 334 2.53 19.11 -15.75
C ASP A 334 3.77 19.75 -15.13
N ASN A 335 4.90 19.73 -15.88
CA ASN A 335 6.22 20.17 -15.42
C ASN A 335 6.69 19.47 -14.13
N PHE A 336 6.17 18.28 -13.87
CA PHE A 336 6.42 17.52 -12.65
C PHE A 336 6.76 16.08 -12.99
N THR A 337 7.84 15.58 -12.42
CA THR A 337 8.24 14.19 -12.60
C THR A 337 8.78 13.64 -11.29
N VAL A 338 8.46 12.39 -11.01
CA VAL A 338 8.98 11.67 -9.83
C VAL A 338 9.55 10.34 -10.26
N SER A 339 10.81 10.09 -9.91
CA SER A 339 11.48 8.81 -10.13
C SER A 339 11.27 7.85 -8.96
N ASN A 340 11.61 6.59 -9.19
CA ASN A 340 11.68 5.57 -8.13
C ASN A 340 12.59 6.00 -6.97
N ALA A 341 13.79 6.52 -7.27
CA ALA A 341 14.76 6.94 -6.27
C ALA A 341 14.20 8.05 -5.35
N GLN A 342 13.49 9.02 -5.93
CA GLN A 342 12.84 10.09 -5.16
C GLN A 342 11.75 9.56 -4.21
N ILE A 343 10.97 8.55 -4.64
CA ILE A 343 10.01 7.89 -3.74
C ILE A 343 10.74 7.20 -2.58
N ARG A 344 11.81 6.45 -2.86
CA ARG A 344 12.60 5.75 -1.82
C ARG A 344 13.22 6.73 -0.83
N GLU A 345 13.80 7.82 -1.32
CA GLU A 345 14.34 8.91 -0.50
C GLU A 345 13.25 9.49 0.41
N ALA A 346 12.08 9.85 -0.15
CA ALA A 346 10.99 10.43 0.62
C ALA A 346 10.50 9.49 1.74
N ILE A 347 10.41 8.18 1.46
CA ILE A 347 10.08 7.16 2.47
C ILE A 347 11.13 7.17 3.59
N ASN A 348 12.41 7.09 3.24
CA ASN A 348 13.53 7.06 4.21
C ASN A 348 13.55 8.31 5.09
N LEU A 349 13.31 9.49 4.51
CA LEU A 349 13.27 10.76 5.22
C LEU A 349 12.06 10.85 6.16
N SER A 350 10.91 10.34 5.72
CA SER A 350 9.65 10.37 6.48
C SER A 350 9.63 9.40 7.66
N ALA A 351 10.37 8.30 7.61
CA ALA A 351 10.34 7.24 8.62
C ALA A 351 10.73 7.79 10.00
N TRP A 352 10.15 7.28 11.08
CA TRP A 352 10.41 7.80 12.43
C TRP A 352 10.75 6.68 13.43
N TYR A 353 11.40 7.03 14.54
CA TYR A 353 11.63 6.10 15.64
C TYR A 353 10.70 6.46 16.80
N PRO A 354 10.04 5.50 17.45
CA PRO A 354 9.16 5.78 18.58
C PRO A 354 9.88 6.36 19.78
N ASP A 355 9.11 7.03 20.64
CA ASP A 355 9.57 7.46 21.95
C ASP A 355 9.74 6.29 22.93
N PHE A 356 10.48 6.53 24.01
CA PHE A 356 10.77 5.53 25.04
C PHE A 356 9.51 5.15 25.86
N GLY A 357 9.02 3.93 25.67
CA GLY A 357 7.98 3.32 26.49
C GLY A 357 7.78 1.88 26.05
N TRP A 358 8.40 0.93 26.75
CA TRP A 358 8.34 -0.49 26.41
C TRP A 358 7.76 -1.30 27.57
N ASP A 359 6.76 -2.13 27.27
CA ASP A 359 6.20 -3.17 28.12
C ASP A 359 6.92 -4.51 27.87
N PRO A 360 7.68 -5.05 28.83
CA PRO A 360 8.39 -6.32 28.67
C PRO A 360 7.49 -7.56 28.51
N THR A 361 6.17 -7.42 28.57
CA THR A 361 5.20 -8.51 28.43
C THR A 361 4.46 -8.54 27.09
N SER A 362 4.71 -7.57 26.21
CA SER A 362 4.00 -7.37 24.93
C SER A 362 4.39 -8.32 23.80
N GLY A 363 5.52 -9.04 23.91
CA GLY A 363 6.07 -9.81 22.79
C GLY A 363 6.92 -9.00 21.82
N THR A 364 7.18 -7.72 22.10
CA THR A 364 8.10 -6.86 21.35
C THR A 364 9.46 -6.74 22.06
N MET A 365 10.43 -6.11 21.39
CA MET A 365 11.68 -5.67 21.99
C MET A 365 11.83 -4.15 21.90
N PRO A 366 12.43 -3.50 22.91
CA PRO A 366 12.64 -2.07 22.88
C PRO A 366 13.59 -1.71 21.74
N ILE A 367 13.29 -0.61 21.06
CA ILE A 367 14.20 -0.03 20.07
C ILE A 367 15.50 0.42 20.78
N SER A 368 16.63 0.04 20.18
CA SER A 368 17.96 0.36 20.66
C SER A 368 18.20 1.87 20.58
N PRO A 369 18.59 2.53 21.68
CA PRO A 369 18.85 3.97 21.67
C PRO A 369 20.18 4.34 20.98
N ILE A 370 20.99 3.35 20.57
CA ILE A 370 22.33 3.57 19.99
C ILE A 370 22.37 3.13 18.52
N LEU A 371 21.63 2.08 18.15
CA LEU A 371 21.62 1.53 16.78
C LEU A 371 20.21 1.05 16.39
N PRO A 372 19.20 1.96 16.42
CA PRO A 372 17.81 1.59 16.09
C PRO A 372 17.67 1.08 14.65
N CYS A 373 18.52 1.56 13.75
CA CYS A 373 18.63 1.12 12.36
C CYS A 373 18.82 -0.39 12.16
N THR A 374 19.51 -1.07 13.08
CA THR A 374 19.71 -2.52 12.98
C THR A 374 18.41 -3.30 13.23
N GLN A 375 17.44 -2.65 13.88
CA GLN A 375 16.16 -3.20 14.25
C GLN A 375 15.07 -2.81 13.25
N THR A 376 14.97 -1.53 12.88
CA THR A 376 13.87 -0.97 12.09
C THR A 376 14.32 -0.17 10.86
N GLY A 377 15.59 -0.24 10.47
CA GLY A 377 16.10 0.46 9.29
C GLY A 377 16.04 1.98 9.45
N TRP A 378 15.59 2.71 8.44
CA TRP A 378 15.36 4.17 8.52
C TRP A 378 14.34 4.56 9.58
N GLY A 379 13.50 3.62 10.00
CA GLY A 379 12.48 3.79 11.02
C GLY A 379 11.17 3.15 10.61
N PHE A 380 10.13 3.56 11.30
CA PHE A 380 8.78 3.09 11.12
C PHE A 380 8.00 3.96 10.12
N VAL A 381 7.19 3.32 9.28
CA VAL A 381 6.34 3.95 8.26
C VAL A 381 4.91 3.40 8.38
N ASN A 382 3.94 4.30 8.51
CA ASN A 382 2.51 4.00 8.49
C ASN A 382 1.71 5.04 7.69
N LEU A 383 0.37 5.00 7.79
CA LEU A 383 -0.50 5.92 7.05
C LEU A 383 -0.23 7.40 7.36
N SER A 384 0.29 7.74 8.55
CA SER A 384 0.61 9.13 8.89
C SER A 384 1.76 9.72 8.07
N ASN A 385 2.57 8.87 7.42
CA ASN A 385 3.67 9.28 6.56
C ASN A 385 3.23 9.74 5.16
N ILE A 386 2.01 9.41 4.71
CA ILE A 386 1.52 9.69 3.35
C ILE A 386 1.61 11.20 3.02
N GLU A 387 0.96 12.04 3.83
CA GLU A 387 0.92 13.49 3.58
C GLU A 387 2.32 14.13 3.64
N PRO A 388 3.18 13.83 4.64
CA PRO A 388 4.57 14.28 4.63
C PRO A 388 5.35 13.86 3.37
N ILE A 389 5.19 12.62 2.89
CA ILE A 389 5.86 12.14 1.68
C ILE A 389 5.38 12.93 0.45
N ILE A 390 4.07 13.13 0.28
CA ILE A 390 3.50 13.92 -0.83
C ILE A 390 4.03 15.34 -0.78
N ALA A 391 3.98 15.97 0.40
CA ALA A 391 4.43 17.36 0.60
C ALA A 391 5.92 17.53 0.28
N HIS A 392 6.74 16.52 0.58
CA HIS A 392 8.14 16.51 0.22
C HIS A 392 8.35 16.39 -1.29
N LEU A 393 7.68 15.42 -1.93
CA LEU A 393 7.84 15.15 -3.36
C LEU A 393 7.32 16.28 -4.24
N ASN A 394 6.21 16.92 -3.86
CA ASN A 394 5.67 18.09 -4.56
C ASN A 394 6.38 19.41 -4.18
N GLN A 395 7.41 19.34 -3.31
CA GLN A 395 8.25 20.46 -2.89
C GLN A 395 7.51 21.56 -2.10
N SER A 396 6.31 21.26 -1.59
CA SER A 396 5.59 22.17 -0.69
C SER A 396 6.20 22.19 0.72
N GLN A 397 6.87 21.10 1.10
CA GLN A 397 7.68 20.99 2.31
C GLN A 397 9.01 20.29 1.98
N ILE A 398 10.01 20.47 2.82
CA ILE A 398 11.30 19.78 2.68
C ILE A 398 11.55 19.06 3.99
N PHE A 399 11.90 17.78 3.93
CA PHE A 399 12.37 17.05 5.10
C PHE A 399 13.76 17.53 5.51
N ASP A 400 14.01 17.55 6.81
CA ASP A 400 15.36 17.70 7.31
C ASP A 400 16.17 16.41 7.07
N ASP A 401 17.48 16.56 6.96
CA ASP A 401 18.40 15.42 6.87
C ASP A 401 18.25 14.50 8.09
N ARG A 402 18.46 13.20 7.88
CA ARG A 402 18.41 12.22 8.97
C ARG A 402 19.62 12.40 9.89
N PRO A 403 19.52 11.99 11.17
CA PRO A 403 20.69 11.96 12.04
C PRO A 403 21.86 11.20 11.42
N SER A 404 23.07 11.77 11.47
CA SER A 404 24.25 11.23 10.76
C SER A 404 24.64 9.80 11.17
N ASP A 405 24.29 9.39 12.38
CA ASP A 405 24.48 8.02 12.87
C ASP A 405 23.51 7.03 12.23
N VAL A 406 22.25 7.43 12.01
CA VAL A 406 21.25 6.67 11.25
C VAL A 406 21.71 6.54 9.80
N GLU A 407 22.13 7.64 9.17
CA GLU A 407 22.63 7.63 7.78
C GLU A 407 23.87 6.73 7.61
N ALA A 408 24.82 6.80 8.54
CA ALA A 408 26.01 5.97 8.53
C ALA A 408 25.65 4.48 8.69
N CYS A 409 24.68 4.17 9.55
CA CYS A 409 24.21 2.81 9.75
C CYS A 409 23.49 2.25 8.52
N MET A 410 22.57 3.01 7.93
CA MET A 410 21.84 2.59 6.73
C MET A 410 22.74 2.53 5.50
N SER A 411 23.75 3.39 5.44
CA SER A 411 24.87 3.27 4.49
C SER A 411 25.62 1.96 4.63
N ALA A 412 26.00 1.57 5.85
CA ALA A 412 26.64 0.28 6.10
C ALA A 412 25.71 -0.90 5.75
N ASN A 413 24.40 -0.79 6.03
CA ASN A 413 23.41 -1.80 5.66
C ASN A 413 23.35 -1.98 4.13
N GLN A 414 23.26 -0.88 3.39
CA GLN A 414 23.25 -0.88 1.93
C GLN A 414 24.54 -1.52 1.36
N GLU A 415 25.71 -1.17 1.90
CA GLU A 415 26.99 -1.76 1.48
C GLU A 415 27.07 -3.27 1.74
N MET A 416 26.49 -3.74 2.85
CA MET A 416 26.41 -5.18 3.13
C MET A 416 25.52 -5.90 2.11
N ARG A 417 24.37 -5.32 1.75
CA ARG A 417 23.46 -5.87 0.72
C ARG A 417 24.14 -5.92 -0.64
N GLU A 418 24.77 -4.84 -1.07
CA GLU A 418 25.53 -4.77 -2.33
C GLU A 418 26.68 -5.77 -2.35
N SER A 419 27.43 -5.89 -1.25
CA SER A 419 28.52 -6.86 -1.16
C SER A 419 28.03 -8.31 -1.18
N TYR A 420 26.90 -8.60 -0.52
CA TYR A 420 26.33 -9.94 -0.47
C TYR A 420 25.80 -10.35 -1.84
N TRP A 421 24.86 -9.56 -2.40
CA TRP A 421 24.18 -9.88 -3.66
C TRP A 421 25.07 -9.66 -4.89
N GLY A 422 26.07 -8.78 -4.81
CA GLY A 422 27.09 -8.64 -5.85
C GLY A 422 28.03 -9.84 -5.97
N ALA A 423 28.16 -10.64 -4.91
CA ALA A 423 28.96 -11.88 -4.89
C ALA A 423 28.10 -13.15 -4.96
N TYR A 424 26.78 -13.05 -4.80
CA TYR A 424 25.87 -14.18 -4.75
C TYR A 424 25.78 -14.86 -6.12
N PRO A 425 25.86 -16.20 -6.21
CA PRO A 425 25.72 -16.92 -7.47
C PRO A 425 24.26 -16.88 -7.94
N SER A 426 23.92 -15.82 -8.66
CA SER A 426 22.62 -15.69 -9.33
C SER A 426 22.46 -16.78 -10.41
N ALA A 427 21.22 -17.17 -10.71
CA ALA A 427 20.97 -18.15 -11.76
C ALA A 427 21.44 -17.56 -13.10
N SER A 428 22.36 -18.25 -13.78
CA SER A 428 22.97 -17.71 -14.98
C SER A 428 21.94 -17.55 -16.11
N PHE A 429 21.43 -16.34 -16.31
CA PHE A 429 20.82 -15.99 -17.59
C PHE A 429 21.91 -15.98 -18.66
N SER A 430 21.77 -16.86 -19.65
CA SER A 430 22.57 -16.82 -20.88
C SER A 430 22.28 -15.53 -21.64
N SER A 431 22.98 -14.44 -21.32
CA SER A 431 23.31 -13.41 -22.29
C SER A 431 24.68 -12.79 -21.94
N ASN A 432 25.62 -12.92 -22.88
CA ASN A 432 26.91 -12.27 -22.82
C ASN A 432 26.73 -10.75 -22.95
N ILE A 433 26.46 -10.06 -21.85
CA ILE A 433 26.62 -8.60 -21.80
C ILE A 433 27.17 -8.22 -20.41
N ILE A 434 28.47 -7.97 -20.35
CA ILE A 434 29.10 -7.29 -19.22
C ILE A 434 28.72 -5.81 -19.33
N PHE A 435 27.78 -5.35 -18.51
CA PHE A 435 27.61 -3.92 -18.21
C PHE A 435 27.91 -3.69 -16.74
N SER A 436 28.94 -2.89 -16.46
CA SER A 436 29.01 -2.11 -15.23
C SER A 436 27.97 -1.00 -15.35
N LYS A 437 26.78 -1.20 -14.79
CA LYS A 437 25.84 -0.11 -14.52
C LYS A 437 25.78 0.06 -13.01
N GLU A 438 26.02 1.28 -12.55
CA GLU A 438 25.63 1.74 -11.21
C GLU A 438 24.16 1.38 -10.99
N TYR A 439 23.86 0.83 -9.82
CA TYR A 439 22.55 0.30 -9.45
C TYR A 439 21.70 1.46 -8.95
N VAL A 440 20.41 1.52 -9.33
CA VAL A 440 19.49 2.46 -8.66
C VAL A 440 19.29 1.99 -7.22
N THR A 441 20.05 2.59 -6.32
CA THR A 441 19.95 2.46 -4.86
C THR A 441 19.46 3.80 -4.33
N TRP A 442 19.13 3.95 -3.04
CA TRP A 442 18.78 5.29 -2.54
C TRP A 442 19.93 6.31 -2.68
N ARG A 443 21.17 5.82 -2.94
CA ARG A 443 22.35 6.66 -3.15
C ARG A 443 22.43 7.26 -4.57
N ASP A 444 21.64 6.75 -5.51
CA ASP A 444 21.59 7.12 -6.94
C ASP A 444 20.16 7.51 -7.36
#